data_AF-A0A164QYN4-F1
#
_entry.id   AF-A0A164QYN4-F1
#
_cell.length_a   1.000
_cell.length_b   1.000
_cell.length_c   1.000
_cell.angle_alpha   90.00
_cell.angle_beta   90.00
_cell.angle_gamma   90.00
#
_symmetry.space_group_name_H-M   'P 1'
#
loop_
_entity.id
_entity.type
_entity.pdbx_description
1 polymer ?
#
loop_
_entity_poly.entity_id
_entity_poly.type
_entity_poly.pdbx_seq_one_letter_code
_entity_poly.pdbx_strand_id
1 'polypeptide(L)' 'MKRNSDGETGPAAKRLRPMGDTELRLLVYSKVAGSIIGKGGSNISKLRTEVSQNPTH' A
#
# COMPACT_ATOMS: atom_id res chain seq x y z
N MET A 1 -22.43 0.42 -33.34
CA MET A 1 -21.62 1.56 -32.86
C MET A 1 -20.27 1.03 -32.41
N LYS A 2 -19.21 1.31 -33.16
CA LYS A 2 -17.85 0.82 -32.93
C LYS A 2 -17.03 2.03 -32.45
N ARG A 3 -16.68 2.07 -31.16
CA ARG A 3 -15.78 3.11 -30.62
C ARG A 3 -14.35 2.65 -30.88
N ASN A 4 -13.76 3.17 -31.94
CA ASN A 4 -12.32 3.20 -32.09
C ASN A 4 -11.84 4.50 -31.45
N SER A 5 -10.94 4.41 -30.46
CA SER A 5 -10.15 5.53 -29.99
C SER A 5 -8.71 5.02 -29.81
N ASP A 6 -7.99 5.03 -30.91
CA ASP A 6 -6.55 4.78 -30.94
C ASP A 6 -5.80 6.01 -30.40
N GLY A 7 -4.88 5.74 -29.46
CA GLY A 7 -3.58 6.41 -29.41
C GLY A 7 -3.47 7.79 -28.74
N GLU A 8 -3.11 7.79 -27.46
CA GLU A 8 -2.04 8.64 -26.90
C GLU A 8 -1.60 8.04 -25.55
N THR A 9 -1.05 6.83 -25.60
CA THR A 9 -0.17 6.35 -24.53
C THR A 9 1.17 7.05 -24.70
N GLY A 10 1.25 8.30 -24.23
CA GLY A 10 2.54 8.90 -23.90
C GLY A 10 3.31 7.97 -22.96
N PRO A 11 4.65 8.00 -22.95
CA PRO A 11 5.42 7.12 -22.09
C PRO A 11 5.00 7.43 -20.65
N ALA A 12 4.18 6.56 -20.05
CA ALA A 12 3.95 6.56 -18.63
C ALA A 12 5.35 6.33 -18.05
N ALA A 13 6.04 7.43 -17.73
CA ALA A 13 7.33 7.43 -17.08
C ALA A 13 7.17 6.40 -15.98
N LYS A 14 7.78 5.22 -16.17
CA LYS A 14 7.65 4.10 -15.24
C LYS A 14 8.09 4.71 -13.94
N ARG A 15 7.14 5.02 -13.04
CA ARG A 15 7.46 5.58 -11.73
C ARG A 15 8.46 4.60 -11.18
N LEU A 16 9.72 5.01 -11.14
CA LEU A 16 10.81 4.20 -10.63
C LEU A 16 10.35 3.90 -9.21
N ARG A 17 9.88 2.66 -8.98
CA ARG A 17 9.50 2.26 -7.63
C ARG A 17 10.77 2.47 -6.82
N PRO A 18 10.75 3.33 -5.78
CA PRO A 18 11.89 3.47 -4.90
C PRO A 18 12.26 2.06 -4.46
N MET A 19 13.44 1.60 -4.89
CA MET A 19 14.00 0.32 -4.50
C MET A 19 14.54 0.54 -3.09
N GLY A 20 13.63 0.62 -2.11
CA GLY A 20 13.97 1.12 -0.78
C GLY A 20 12.97 0.76 0.32
N ASP A 21 11.67 0.69 0.01
CA ASP A 21 10.67 0.33 1.02
C ASP A 21 9.76 -0.77 0.48
N THR A 22 9.83 -1.96 1.09
CA THR A 22 8.86 -3.03 0.81
C THR A 22 7.51 -2.63 1.39
N GLU A 23 6.70 -1.95 0.58
CA GLU A 23 5.31 -1.64 0.92
C GLU A 23 4.38 -2.81 0.57
N LEU A 24 3.61 -3.27 1.56
CA LEU A 24 2.58 -4.29 1.39
C LEU A 24 1.20 -3.65 1.48
N ARG A 25 0.35 -3.89 0.47
CA ARG A 25 -1.03 -3.42 0.42
C ARG A 25 -1.96 -4.61 0.48
N LEU A 26 -2.84 -4.63 1.48
CA LEU A 26 -3.77 -5.73 1.74
C LEU A 26 -5.20 -5.21 1.78
N LEU A 27 -6.13 -6.00 1.25
CA LEU A 27 -7.56 -5.75 1.42
C LEU A 27 -8.00 -6.31 2.78
N VAL A 28 -8.72 -5.49 3.54
CA VAL A 28 -9.30 -5.89 4.83
C VAL A 28 -10.76 -5.51 4.88
N TYR A 29 -11.55 -6.34 5.58
CA TYR A 29 -12.97 -6.04 5.78
C TYR A 29 -13.13 -4.83 6.72
N SER A 30 -14.08 -3.94 6.46
CA SER A 30 -14.22 -2.68 7.21
C SER A 30 -14.42 -2.87 8.72
N LYS A 31 -15.17 -3.91 9.16
CA LYS A 31 -15.37 -4.24 10.59
C LYS A 31 -14.08 -4.49 11.37
N VAL A 32 -13.00 -4.95 10.73
CA VAL A 32 -11.74 -5.27 11.42
C VAL A 32 -10.71 -4.14 11.34
N ALA A 33 -10.88 -3.18 10.43
CA ALA A 33 -9.92 -2.09 10.23
C ALA A 33 -9.73 -1.25 11.50
N GLY A 34 -10.80 -0.94 12.22
CA GLY A 34 -10.74 -0.16 13.47
C GLY A 34 -9.89 -0.84 14.54
N SER A 35 -10.02 -2.16 14.71
CA SER A 35 -9.22 -2.94 15.66
C SER A 35 -7.74 -3.00 15.27
N ILE A 36 -7.43 -3.10 13.97
CA ILE A 36 -6.06 -3.08 13.45
C ILE A 36 -5.39 -1.74 13.74
N ILE A 37 -6.09 -0.62 13.52
CA ILE A 37 -5.56 0.74 13.77
C ILE A 37 -5.42 1.00 15.27
N GLY A 38 -6.44 0.63 16.06
CA GLY A 38 -6.53 0.88 17.49
C GLY A 38 -6.95 2.31 17.83
N LYS A 39 -7.39 2.53 19.08
CA LYS A 39 -7.79 3.86 19.56
C LYS A 39 -6.60 4.83 19.47
N GLY A 40 -6.78 5.97 18.80
CA GLY A 40 -5.73 6.96 18.58
C GLY A 40 -4.52 6.44 17.78
N GLY A 41 -4.66 5.34 17.03
CA GLY A 41 -3.56 4.73 16.29
C GLY A 41 -2.57 3.92 17.14
N SER A 42 -2.91 3.59 18.39
CA SER A 42 -2.00 2.89 19.30
C SER A 42 -1.47 1.57 18.75
N ASN A 43 -2.31 0.78 18.07
CA ASN A 43 -1.94 -0.56 17.62
C ASN A 43 -1.07 -0.52 16.36
N ILE A 44 -1.44 0.30 15.37
CA ILE A 44 -0.62 0.46 14.16
C ILE A 44 0.76 1.06 14.45
N SER A 45 0.86 1.96 15.43
CA SER A 45 2.16 2.51 15.88
C SER A 45 3.05 1.43 16.48
N LYS A 46 2.50 0.54 17.33
CA LYS A 46 3.25 -0.60 17.88
C LYS A 46 3.72 -1.55 16.79
N LEU A 47 2.82 -1.95 15.88
CA LEU A 47 3.13 -2.85 14.77
C LEU A 47 4.26 -2.30 13.88
N ARG A 48 4.25 -1.00 13.58
CA ARG A 48 5.31 -0.35 12.81
C ARG A 48 6.66 -0.41 13.52
N THR A 49 6.69 -0.17 14.83
CA THR A 49 7.91 -0.28 15.62
C THR A 49 8.41 -1.72 15.66
N GLU A 50 7.56 -2.68 16.02
CA GLU A 50 7.95 -4.09 16.16
C GLU A 50 8.48 -4.69 14.86
N VAL A 51 7.81 -4.45 13.73
CA VAL A 51 8.23 -4.95 12.42
C VAL A 51 9.53 -4.29 11.95
N SER A 52 9.72 -2.99 12.24
CA SER A 52 10.98 -2.33 11.92
C SER A 52 12.14 -2.82 12.77
N GLN A 53 11.89 -3.29 14.01
CA GLN A 53 12.93 -3.83 14.89
C GLN A 53 13.27 -5.29 14.60
N ASN A 54 12.45 -6.03 13.83
CA ASN A 54 12.70 -7.44 13.52
C ASN A 54 12.42 -7.76 12.05
N PRO A 55 13.34 -7.42 11.12
CA PRO A 55 13.19 -7.76 9.72
C PRO A 55 13.32 -9.27 9.57
N THR A 56 12.18 -9.95 9.41
CA THR A 56 12.18 -11.36 9.02
C THR A 56 12.29 -11.40 7.50
N HIS A 57 13.34 -12.07 7.01
CA HIS A 57 13.80 -12.14 5.62
C HIS A 57 12.73 -12.60 4.62
#